data_AF-A0A554JDD9-F1
#
_entry.id   AF-A0A554JDD9-F1
#
_cell.length_a   1.000
_cell.length_b   1.000
_cell.length_c   1.000
_cell.angle_alpha   90.00
_cell.angle_beta   90.00
_cell.angle_gamma   90.00
#
_symmetry.space_group_name_H-M   'P 1'
#
loop_
_entity.id
_entity.type
_entity.pdbx_description
1 polymer ?
#
loop_
_entity_poly.entity_id
_entity_poly.type
_entity_poly.pdbx_seq_one_letter_code
_entity_poly.pdbx_strand_id
1 'polypeptide(L)'
;MIIFLILFFIILSVSFVLAYSSMRDYQEVPASEKEYSLYLIRKPQFLTSQLLGALINLSKGKIISLERLFKGESSALVIFGPRKVLEGHFSEILGLLELEDYTRVTQASSWEIGRRGQPDLKSDFFRDLPAFSKEEQFWWQVVIKDFEVQLRAVFAYADKERGGLVSVLEGIGGKSLGKLPKAFTSDQILDFYRKRVFTPANSYPSKAEEILSFIGLPHK
;
A
#
# COMPACT_ATOMS: atom_id res chain seq x y z
N MET A 1 46.95 15.52 20.89
CA MET A 1 46.35 14.19 20.67
C MET A 1 44.98 14.04 21.30
N ILE A 2 44.79 14.32 22.60
CA ILE A 2 43.50 14.13 23.30
C ILE A 2 42.37 14.97 22.68
N ILE A 3 42.61 16.25 22.36
CA ILE A 3 41.59 17.12 21.73
C ILE A 3 41.17 16.59 20.34
N PHE A 4 42.11 16.08 19.55
CA PHE A 4 41.82 15.48 18.24
C PHE A 4 41.02 14.18 18.37
N LEU A 5 41.32 13.36 19.39
CA LEU A 5 40.54 12.16 19.71
C LEU A 5 39.09 12.52 20.10
N ILE A 6 38.91 13.53 20.96
CA ILE A 6 37.57 13.99 21.35
C ILE A 6 36.79 14.50 20.13
N LEU A 7 37.41 15.33 19.29
CA LEU A 7 36.79 15.81 18.05
C LEU A 7 36.43 14.67 17.09
N PHE A 8 37.31 13.68 16.94
CA PHE A 8 37.04 12.50 16.12
C PHE A 8 35.81 11.73 16.61
N PHE A 9 35.70 11.47 17.92
CA PHE A 9 34.53 10.78 18.48
C PHE A 9 33.24 11.62 18.37
N ILE A 10 33.32 12.94 18.49
CA ILE A 10 32.16 13.82 18.27
C ILE A 10 31.69 13.71 16.82
N ILE A 11 32.60 13.85 15.85
CA ILE A 11 32.26 13.75 14.42
C ILE A 11 31.68 12.37 14.10
N LEU A 12 32.29 11.31 14.64
CA LEU A 12 31.83 9.94 14.42
C LEU A 12 30.43 9.71 15.02
N SER A 13 30.16 10.23 16.23
CA SER A 13 28.85 10.12 16.88
C SER A 13 27.78 10.89 16.12
N VAL A 14 28.06 12.12 15.70
CA VAL A 14 27.12 12.93 14.90
C VAL A 14 26.85 12.25 13.56
N SER A 15 27.88 11.77 12.88
CA SER A 15 27.74 11.05 11.60
C SER A 15 26.91 9.78 11.75
N PHE A 16 27.11 9.03 12.84
CA PHE A 16 26.33 7.84 13.15
C PHE A 16 24.86 8.16 13.41
N VAL A 17 24.56 9.19 14.22
CA VAL A 17 23.18 9.63 14.50
C VAL A 17 22.48 10.09 13.22
N LEU A 18 23.18 10.84 12.36
CA LEU A 18 22.64 11.28 11.08
C LEU A 18 22.40 10.10 10.12
N ALA A 19 23.33 9.16 10.02
CA ALA A 19 23.18 7.97 9.20
C ALA A 19 22.02 7.09 9.68
N TYR A 20 21.91 6.89 11.00
CA TYR A 20 20.82 6.13 11.61
C TYR A 20 19.46 6.80 11.36
N SER A 21 19.36 8.12 11.55
CA SER A 21 18.13 8.87 11.26
C SER A 21 17.76 8.82 9.77
N SER A 22 18.74 8.89 8.88
CA SER A 22 18.54 8.82 7.43
C SER A 22 18.03 7.43 6.99
N MET A 23 18.59 6.37 7.56
CA MET A 23 18.16 5.00 7.28
C MET A 23 16.77 4.67 7.83
N ARG A 24 16.37 5.28 8.95
CA ARG A 24 15.05 5.06 9.55
C ARG A 24 13.90 5.47 8.62
N ASP A 25 14.09 6.57 7.90
CA ASP A 25 13.09 7.15 7.01
C ASP A 25 13.37 6.80 5.53
N TYR A 26 14.15 5.74 5.29
CA TYR A 26 14.46 5.25 3.95
C TYR A 26 13.20 4.80 3.23
N GLN A 27 13.07 5.28 1.99
CA GLN A 27 11.93 5.03 1.13
C GLN A 27 12.41 4.42 -0.18
N GLU A 28 11.80 3.31 -0.56
CA GLU A 28 12.01 2.69 -1.85
C GLU A 28 10.91 3.10 -2.81
N VAL A 29 11.29 3.62 -3.97
CA VAL A 29 10.37 3.95 -5.05
C VAL A 29 10.51 2.88 -6.13
N PRO A 30 9.42 2.38 -6.73
CA PRO A 30 9.49 1.52 -7.90
C PRO A 30 10.39 2.14 -8.98
N ALA A 31 11.17 1.32 -9.67
CA ALA A 31 12.04 1.79 -10.74
C ALA A 31 11.21 2.44 -11.88
N SER A 32 11.86 3.32 -12.65
CA SER A 32 11.38 4.05 -13.85
C SER A 32 10.03 3.61 -14.44
N GLU A 33 9.17 4.59 -14.79
CA GLU A 33 7.86 4.42 -15.45
C GLU A 33 7.88 3.47 -16.68
N LYS A 34 9.03 3.24 -17.31
CA LYS A 34 9.15 2.30 -18.44
C LYS A 34 9.12 0.82 -18.03
N GLU A 35 9.46 0.50 -16.78
CA GLU A 35 9.56 -0.88 -16.28
C GLU A 35 8.31 -1.34 -15.55
N TYR A 36 7.47 -0.41 -15.13
CA TYR A 36 6.27 -0.66 -14.33
C TYR A 36 5.04 -0.17 -15.07
N SER A 37 3.92 -0.86 -14.88
CA SER A 37 2.64 -0.39 -15.39
C SER A 37 1.50 -0.82 -14.46
N LEU A 38 0.38 -0.13 -14.61
CA LEU A 38 -0.85 -0.34 -13.86
C LEU A 38 -1.85 -1.09 -14.73
N TYR A 39 -2.49 -2.12 -14.16
CA TYR A 39 -3.46 -2.93 -14.87
C TYR A 39 -4.73 -3.13 -14.05
N LEU A 40 -5.88 -3.07 -14.72
CA LEU A 40 -7.15 -3.59 -14.20
C LEU A 40 -7.14 -5.11 -14.21
N ILE A 41 -7.48 -5.74 -13.09
CA ILE A 41 -7.70 -7.18 -13.01
C ILE A 41 -9.17 -7.46 -13.33
N ARG A 42 -9.45 -7.96 -14.54
CA ARG A 42 -10.83 -8.28 -14.96
C ARG A 42 -11.32 -9.63 -14.45
N LYS A 43 -10.41 -10.52 -14.06
CA LYS A 43 -10.74 -11.85 -13.55
C LYS A 43 -10.16 -12.06 -12.13
N PRO A 44 -10.59 -11.28 -11.12
CA PRO A 44 -10.03 -11.35 -9.77
C PRO A 44 -10.20 -12.72 -9.09
N GLN A 45 -11.18 -13.52 -9.52
CA GLN A 45 -11.41 -14.88 -9.02
C GLN A 45 -10.26 -15.86 -9.29
N PHE A 46 -9.35 -15.55 -10.22
CA PHE A 46 -8.16 -16.37 -10.48
C PHE A 46 -6.93 -15.92 -9.68
N LEU A 47 -7.00 -14.83 -8.92
CA LEU A 47 -5.93 -14.39 -8.04
C LEU A 47 -5.95 -15.23 -6.73
N THR A 48 -5.45 -16.46 -6.81
CA THR A 48 -5.32 -17.39 -5.68
C THR A 48 -4.04 -17.16 -4.88
N SER A 49 -3.91 -17.77 -3.69
CA SER A 49 -2.71 -17.58 -2.86
C SER A 49 -1.46 -18.14 -3.54
N GLN A 50 -1.62 -19.25 -4.27
CA GLN A 50 -0.57 -19.83 -5.10
C GLN A 50 -0.12 -18.87 -6.22
N LEU A 51 -1.07 -18.26 -6.94
CA LEU A 51 -0.75 -17.34 -8.03
C LEU A 51 -0.09 -16.07 -7.50
N LEU A 52 -0.58 -15.53 -6.38
CA LEU A 52 0.00 -14.39 -5.72
C LEU A 52 1.42 -14.69 -5.20
N GLY A 53 1.63 -15.87 -4.59
CA GLY A 53 2.96 -16.31 -4.16
C GLY A 53 3.94 -16.43 -5.33
N ALA A 54 3.48 -16.97 -6.47
CA ALA A 54 4.27 -17.03 -7.70
C ALA A 54 4.63 -15.63 -8.22
N LEU A 55 3.67 -14.70 -8.23
CA LEU A 55 3.88 -13.31 -8.63
C LEU A 55 4.93 -12.61 -7.75
N ILE A 56 4.83 -12.76 -6.42
CA ILE A 56 5.79 -12.18 -5.48
C ILE A 56 7.19 -12.75 -5.72
N ASN A 57 7.30 -14.07 -5.90
CA ASN A 57 8.58 -14.73 -6.16
C ASN A 57 9.22 -14.31 -7.50
N LEU A 58 8.43 -14.18 -8.56
CA LEU A 58 8.93 -13.69 -9.86
C LEU A 58 9.31 -12.20 -9.83
N SER A 59 8.75 -11.46 -8.87
CA SER A 59 9.03 -10.04 -8.64
C SER A 59 9.96 -9.81 -7.46
N LYS A 60 10.82 -10.79 -7.13
CA LYS A 60 11.76 -10.69 -6.01
C LYS A 60 12.60 -9.41 -6.07
N GLY A 61 12.69 -8.71 -4.95
CA GLY A 61 13.37 -7.42 -4.81
C GLY A 61 12.64 -6.24 -5.47
N LYS A 62 11.49 -6.47 -6.10
CA LYS A 62 10.67 -5.45 -6.75
C LYS A 62 9.41 -5.19 -5.94
N ILE A 63 8.85 -4.00 -6.13
CA ILE A 63 7.61 -3.58 -5.47
C ILE A 63 6.42 -4.03 -6.32
N ILE A 64 5.37 -4.53 -5.70
CA ILE A 64 4.06 -4.73 -6.33
C ILE A 64 3.05 -3.98 -5.46
N SER A 65 2.01 -3.43 -6.08
CA SER A 65 0.89 -2.83 -5.36
C SER A 65 -0.41 -3.44 -5.88
N LEU A 66 -1.23 -3.97 -4.97
CA LEU A 66 -2.61 -4.37 -5.23
C LEU A 66 -3.52 -3.30 -4.64
N GLU A 67 -4.44 -2.76 -5.45
CA GLU A 67 -5.27 -1.64 -5.03
C GLU A 67 -6.74 -1.94 -5.28
N ARG A 68 -7.57 -1.76 -4.25
CA ARG A 68 -9.02 -1.85 -4.37
C ARG A 68 -9.60 -0.44 -4.35
N LEU A 69 -10.24 -0.10 -5.46
CA LEU A 69 -10.75 1.24 -5.73
C LEU A 69 -12.25 1.20 -5.64
N PHE A 70 -12.84 2.17 -4.96
CA PHE A 70 -14.27 2.37 -4.85
C PHE A 70 -14.62 3.77 -5.34
N LYS A 71 -15.68 3.88 -6.14
CA LYS A 71 -16.29 5.14 -6.56
C LYS A 71 -17.80 4.96 -6.55
N GLY A 72 -18.48 5.62 -5.63
CA GLY A 72 -19.88 5.29 -5.31
C GLY A 72 -20.02 3.79 -4.98
N GLU A 73 -20.98 3.12 -5.61
CA GLU A 73 -21.24 1.68 -5.41
C GLU A 73 -20.33 0.78 -6.28
N SER A 74 -19.54 1.36 -7.19
CA SER A 74 -18.65 0.60 -8.06
C SER A 74 -17.32 0.32 -7.38
N SER A 75 -16.77 -0.87 -7.60
CA SER A 75 -15.43 -1.23 -7.15
C SER A 75 -14.60 -1.88 -8.25
N ALA A 76 -13.29 -1.69 -8.21
CA ALA A 76 -12.32 -2.28 -9.13
C ALA A 76 -11.10 -2.77 -8.36
N LEU A 77 -10.47 -3.84 -8.87
CA LEU A 77 -9.19 -4.33 -8.38
C LEU A 77 -8.13 -4.07 -9.46
N VAL A 78 -7.07 -3.37 -9.07
CA VAL A 78 -5.96 -3.05 -9.96
C VAL A 78 -4.65 -3.56 -9.37
N ILE A 79 -3.68 -3.77 -10.24
CA ILE A 79 -2.34 -4.18 -9.89
C ILE A 79 -1.31 -3.30 -10.58
N PHE A 80 -0.35 -2.82 -9.80
CA PHE A 80 0.81 -2.11 -10.28
C PHE A 80 2.06 -2.97 -10.02
N GLY A 81 2.90 -3.12 -11.03
CA GLY A 81 4.09 -3.94 -10.90
C GLY A 81 4.93 -4.00 -12.19
N PRO A 82 5.98 -4.84 -12.20
CA PRO A 82 6.91 -4.93 -13.32
C PRO A 82 6.21 -5.43 -14.59
N ARG A 83 6.20 -4.62 -15.64
CA ARG A 83 5.50 -4.89 -16.92
C ARG A 83 5.83 -6.26 -17.49
N LYS A 84 7.12 -6.58 -17.59
CA LYS A 84 7.60 -7.87 -18.12
C LYS A 84 7.04 -9.08 -17.36
N VAL A 85 6.87 -8.96 -16.04
CA VAL A 85 6.36 -10.04 -15.20
C VAL A 85 4.85 -10.17 -15.38
N LEU A 86 4.12 -9.06 -15.27
CA LEU A 86 2.67 -9.03 -15.37
C LEU A 86 2.19 -9.45 -16.76
N GLU A 87 2.75 -8.87 -17.81
CA GLU A 87 2.38 -9.19 -19.20
C GLU A 87 2.81 -10.60 -19.61
N GLY A 88 4.03 -11.01 -19.22
CA GLY A 88 4.61 -12.28 -19.66
C GLY A 88 4.02 -13.52 -18.98
N HIS A 89 3.48 -13.39 -17.77
CA HIS A 89 3.05 -14.55 -16.98
C HIS A 89 1.60 -14.50 -16.49
N PHE A 90 1.01 -13.31 -16.35
CA PHE A 90 -0.26 -13.15 -15.64
C PHE A 90 -1.38 -12.50 -16.47
N SER A 91 -1.06 -11.89 -17.62
CA SER A 91 -2.01 -11.14 -18.43
C SER A 91 -3.26 -11.93 -18.82
N GLU A 92 -3.10 -13.12 -19.38
CA GLU A 92 -4.22 -13.94 -19.84
C GLU A 92 -5.05 -14.53 -18.69
N ILE A 93 -4.36 -14.96 -17.63
CA ILE A 93 -4.93 -15.59 -16.44
C ILE A 93 -5.82 -14.59 -15.69
N LEU A 94 -5.28 -13.41 -15.39
CA LEU A 94 -5.98 -12.35 -14.64
C LEU A 94 -6.83 -11.43 -15.53
N GLY A 95 -6.68 -11.56 -16.86
CA GLY A 95 -7.36 -10.70 -17.83
C GLY A 95 -6.91 -9.25 -17.69
N LEU A 96 -5.60 -9.00 -17.59
CA LEU A 96 -5.05 -7.67 -17.34
C LEU A 96 -5.40 -6.70 -18.48
N LEU A 97 -5.78 -5.47 -18.13
CA LEU A 97 -5.98 -4.36 -19.06
C LEU A 97 -5.15 -3.18 -18.56
N GLU A 98 -4.19 -2.72 -19.35
CA GLU A 98 -3.33 -1.58 -19.00
C GLU A 98 -4.18 -0.32 -18.81
N LEU A 99 -3.92 0.43 -17.74
CA LEU A 99 -4.60 1.68 -17.40
C LEU A 99 -3.62 2.83 -17.32
N GLU A 100 -4.10 4.03 -17.66
CA GLU A 100 -3.42 5.26 -17.25
C GLU A 100 -3.60 5.52 -15.75
N ASP A 101 -2.71 6.34 -15.18
CA ASP A 101 -2.81 6.74 -13.77
C ASP A 101 -4.09 7.54 -13.51
N TYR A 102 -4.93 7.00 -12.62
CA TYR A 102 -6.24 7.53 -12.25
C TYR A 102 -6.20 8.45 -11.03
N THR A 103 -5.03 8.69 -10.43
CA THR A 103 -4.87 9.36 -9.12
C THR A 103 -4.96 10.90 -9.14
N ARG A 104 -5.78 11.49 -10.03
CA ARG A 104 -5.83 12.94 -10.31
C ARG A 104 -6.67 13.79 -9.33
N VAL A 105 -6.92 13.33 -8.11
CA VAL A 105 -7.71 14.11 -7.12
C VAL A 105 -6.88 15.18 -6.41
N THR A 106 -7.54 16.29 -6.10
CA THR A 106 -6.96 17.50 -5.48
C THR A 106 -7.21 17.58 -3.98
N GLN A 107 -8.25 16.92 -3.45
CA GLN A 107 -8.55 16.89 -2.01
C GLN A 107 -8.79 15.45 -1.57
N ALA A 108 -7.95 14.98 -0.64
CA ALA A 108 -8.09 13.67 -0.04
C ALA A 108 -7.55 13.67 1.39
N SER A 109 -8.18 12.87 2.25
CA SER A 109 -7.58 12.43 3.50
C SER A 109 -6.92 11.09 3.27
N SER A 110 -5.72 10.91 3.78
CA SER A 110 -4.95 9.69 3.61
C SER A 110 -4.19 9.34 4.89
N TRP A 111 -4.02 8.05 5.11
CA TRP A 111 -3.33 7.52 6.28
C TRP A 111 -2.72 6.14 5.99
N GLU A 112 -1.74 5.78 6.81
CA GLU A 112 -1.16 4.45 6.83
C GLU A 112 -1.87 3.57 7.84
N ILE A 113 -1.90 2.27 7.56
CA ILE A 113 -2.60 1.28 8.35
C ILE A 113 -1.60 0.25 8.84
N GLY A 114 -1.52 0.12 10.15
CA GLY A 114 -0.67 -0.82 10.84
C GLY A 114 -1.46 -2.01 11.35
N ARG A 115 -0.73 -3.05 11.72
CA ARG A 115 -1.28 -4.26 12.33
C ARG A 115 -1.31 -4.11 13.86
N ARG A 116 -2.45 -4.45 14.46
CA ARG A 116 -2.64 -4.51 15.91
C ARG A 116 -2.88 -5.96 16.32
N GLY A 117 -1.90 -6.59 16.97
CA GLY A 117 -2.05 -7.97 17.48
C GLY A 117 -2.16 -9.05 16.40
N GLN A 118 -2.72 -10.21 16.77
CA GLN A 118 -2.96 -11.31 15.82
C GLN A 118 -4.15 -10.96 14.90
N PRO A 119 -4.06 -11.30 13.60
CA PRO A 119 -5.06 -10.97 12.60
C PRO A 119 -6.26 -11.88 12.79
N ASP A 120 -7.37 -11.31 13.25
CA ASP A 120 -8.70 -11.88 13.09
C ASP A 120 -9.41 -11.10 11.98
N LEU A 121 -8.79 -11.11 10.80
CA LEU A 121 -9.33 -10.45 9.63
C LEU A 121 -10.42 -11.33 9.03
N LYS A 122 -11.66 -10.94 9.25
CA LYS A 122 -12.76 -11.41 8.41
C LYS A 122 -12.40 -11.14 6.96
N SER A 123 -12.54 -12.15 6.11
CA SER A 123 -12.07 -12.20 4.72
C SER A 123 -12.64 -11.13 3.78
N ASP A 124 -13.58 -10.31 4.23
CA ASP A 124 -14.17 -9.24 3.43
C ASP A 124 -14.68 -8.08 4.30
N PHE A 125 -13.76 -7.40 5.00
CA PHE A 125 -14.11 -6.19 5.78
C PHE A 125 -14.64 -5.03 4.92
N PHE A 126 -14.50 -5.12 3.59
CA PHE A 126 -15.08 -4.14 2.66
C PHE A 126 -16.61 -4.21 2.61
N ARG A 127 -17.23 -5.31 3.04
CA ARG A 127 -18.71 -5.44 3.12
C ARG A 127 -19.33 -4.52 4.16
N ASP A 128 -18.58 -4.22 5.21
CA ASP A 128 -19.05 -3.39 6.32
C ASP A 128 -18.83 -1.88 6.03
N LEU A 129 -18.31 -1.53 4.84
CA LEU A 129 -18.16 -0.14 4.43
C LEU A 129 -19.53 0.50 4.15
N PRO A 130 -19.74 1.76 4.55
CA PRO A 130 -20.95 2.48 4.22
C PRO A 130 -21.03 2.73 2.71
N ALA A 131 -22.25 2.89 2.20
CA ALA A 131 -22.45 3.27 0.80
C ALA A 131 -21.81 4.63 0.52
N PHE A 132 -20.94 4.68 -0.49
CA PHE A 132 -20.32 5.92 -0.96
C PHE A 132 -21.25 6.67 -1.91
N SER A 133 -21.24 8.00 -1.83
CA SER A 133 -21.85 8.84 -2.85
C SER A 133 -21.07 8.75 -4.18
N LYS A 134 -21.70 9.15 -5.29
CA LYS A 134 -21.11 9.05 -6.64
C LYS A 134 -19.78 9.81 -6.79
N GLU A 135 -19.58 10.86 -6.00
CA GLU A 135 -18.38 11.71 -6.04
C GLU A 135 -17.31 11.30 -5.02
N GLU A 136 -17.66 10.46 -4.06
CA GLU A 136 -16.70 9.93 -3.09
C GLU A 136 -15.90 8.79 -3.69
N GLN A 137 -14.61 8.78 -3.35
CA GLN A 137 -13.71 7.72 -3.75
C GLN A 137 -12.95 7.21 -2.53
N PHE A 138 -12.86 5.89 -2.43
CA PHE A 138 -12.05 5.23 -1.43
C PHE A 138 -11.06 4.31 -2.12
N TRP A 139 -9.78 4.47 -1.80
CA TRP A 139 -8.71 3.69 -2.38
C TRP A 139 -7.95 2.98 -1.28
N TRP A 140 -7.90 1.67 -1.39
CA TRP A 140 -7.17 0.79 -0.50
C TRP A 140 -5.96 0.23 -1.24
N GLN A 141 -4.76 0.41 -0.70
CA GLN A 141 -3.52 -0.02 -1.32
C GLN A 141 -2.76 -0.99 -0.41
N VAL A 142 -2.34 -2.11 -1.00
CA VAL A 142 -1.49 -3.12 -0.40
C VAL A 142 -0.18 -3.14 -1.18
N VAL A 143 0.85 -2.50 -0.64
CA VAL A 143 2.20 -2.50 -1.22
C VAL A 143 2.96 -3.71 -0.69
N ILE A 144 3.62 -4.45 -1.58
CA ILE A 144 4.25 -5.72 -1.31
C ILE A 144 5.67 -5.70 -1.85
N LYS A 145 6.64 -6.12 -1.03
CA LYS A 145 8.01 -6.43 -1.45
C LYS A 145 8.51 -7.64 -0.69
N ASP A 146 8.90 -8.71 -1.39
CA ASP A 146 9.48 -9.93 -0.78
C ASP A 146 8.65 -10.52 0.40
N PHE A 147 7.31 -10.42 0.34
CA PHE A 147 6.33 -10.79 1.41
C PHE A 147 6.23 -9.83 2.61
N GLU A 148 6.96 -8.72 2.60
CA GLU A 148 6.69 -7.58 3.47
C GLU A 148 5.57 -6.72 2.88
N VAL A 149 4.63 -6.31 3.74
CA VAL A 149 3.41 -5.60 3.34
C VAL A 149 3.30 -4.26 4.05
N GLN A 150 2.84 -3.26 3.31
CA GLN A 150 2.45 -1.96 3.84
C GLN A 150 1.06 -1.60 3.32
N LEU A 151 0.17 -1.18 4.23
CA LEU A 151 -1.21 -0.83 3.91
C LEU A 151 -1.40 0.68 3.96
N ARG A 152 -2.13 1.20 2.97
CA ARG A 152 -2.53 2.61 2.91
C ARG A 152 -3.98 2.73 2.50
N ALA A 153 -4.62 3.76 3.03
CA ALA A 153 -5.96 4.13 2.62
C ALA A 153 -5.98 5.62 2.27
N VAL A 154 -6.69 5.91 1.18
CA VAL A 154 -6.95 7.26 0.70
C VAL A 154 -8.45 7.41 0.53
N PHE A 155 -9.01 8.45 1.13
CA PHE A 155 -10.40 8.83 0.98
C PHE A 155 -10.46 10.22 0.35
N ALA A 156 -10.90 10.27 -0.91
CA ALA A 156 -11.09 11.52 -1.64
C ALA A 156 -12.56 11.93 -1.57
N TYR A 157 -12.79 13.19 -1.20
CA TYR A 157 -14.11 13.76 -0.99
C TYR A 157 -14.19 15.14 -1.64
N ALA A 158 -15.38 15.46 -2.16
CA ALA A 158 -15.65 16.79 -2.70
C ALA A 158 -15.97 17.81 -1.59
N ASP A 159 -16.48 17.37 -0.44
CA ASP A 159 -16.97 18.24 0.63
C ASP A 159 -16.40 17.86 2.01
N LYS A 160 -15.87 18.85 2.73
CA LYS A 160 -15.14 18.70 4.00
C LYS A 160 -16.04 18.25 5.17
N GLU A 161 -17.35 18.44 5.08
CA GLU A 161 -18.26 18.20 6.20
C GLU A 161 -18.51 16.71 6.52
N ARG A 162 -18.10 15.77 5.65
CA ARG A 162 -18.30 14.33 5.86
C ARG A 162 -17.20 13.66 6.69
N GLY A 163 -16.83 14.27 7.81
CA GLY A 163 -15.89 13.71 8.81
C GLY A 163 -16.32 12.36 9.42
N GLY A 164 -17.57 11.90 9.19
CA GLY A 164 -18.09 10.62 9.69
C GLY A 164 -17.52 9.37 9.01
N LEU A 165 -16.94 9.49 7.81
CA LEU A 165 -16.31 8.34 7.15
C LEU A 165 -14.93 8.04 7.75
N VAL A 166 -14.17 9.06 8.15
CA VAL A 166 -12.86 8.84 8.79
C VAL A 166 -13.01 8.04 10.09
N SER A 167 -14.07 8.27 10.88
CA SER A 167 -14.32 7.50 12.10
C SER A 167 -14.79 6.07 11.84
N VAL A 168 -15.54 5.81 10.76
CA VAL A 168 -15.87 4.44 10.32
C VAL A 168 -14.62 3.72 9.80
N LEU A 169 -13.76 4.45 9.08
CA LEU A 169 -12.52 3.92 8.53
C LEU A 169 -11.44 3.71 9.63
N GLU A 170 -11.52 4.42 10.75
CA GLU A 170 -10.74 4.16 11.98
C GLU A 170 -11.09 2.81 12.63
N GLY A 171 -12.23 2.21 12.26
CA GLY A 171 -12.63 0.85 12.59
C GLY A 171 -12.35 -0.20 11.51
N ILE A 172 -11.71 0.16 10.38
CA ILE A 172 -11.35 -0.83 9.33
C ILE A 172 -10.48 -1.93 9.92
N GLY A 173 -10.87 -3.18 9.67
CA GLY A 173 -10.17 -4.36 10.17
C GLY A 173 -10.30 -4.58 11.68
N GLY A 174 -11.24 -3.89 12.34
CA GLY A 174 -11.62 -4.12 13.73
C GLY A 174 -10.46 -3.93 14.72
N LYS A 175 -10.19 -4.95 15.54
CA LYS A 175 -9.07 -4.94 16.49
C LYS A 175 -7.71 -5.21 15.82
N SER A 176 -7.70 -5.68 14.57
CA SER A 176 -6.51 -6.22 13.91
C SER A 176 -5.78 -5.24 13.00
N LEU A 177 -6.48 -4.25 12.44
CA LEU A 177 -5.89 -3.15 11.71
C LEU A 177 -6.18 -1.84 12.43
N GLY A 178 -5.27 -0.89 12.32
CA GLY A 178 -5.46 0.42 12.92
C GLY A 178 -4.62 1.47 12.25
N LYS A 179 -5.16 2.69 12.21
CA LYS A 179 -4.44 3.88 11.75
C LYS A 179 -3.15 4.03 12.55
N LEU A 180 -2.03 4.15 11.83
CA LEU A 180 -0.74 4.47 12.44
C LEU A 180 -0.71 5.94 12.89
N PRO A 181 0.08 6.27 13.92
CA PRO A 181 0.35 7.66 14.27
C PRO A 181 0.84 8.43 13.04
N LYS A 182 0.36 9.66 12.86
CA LYS A 182 0.74 10.50 11.71
C LYS A 182 2.21 10.91 11.80
N ALA A 183 3.10 10.10 11.23
CA ALA A 183 4.48 10.50 10.95
C ALA A 183 4.57 11.46 9.75
N PHE A 184 3.59 11.37 8.84
CA PHE A 184 3.52 12.12 7.58
C PHE A 184 2.20 12.88 7.43
N THR A 185 2.20 13.97 6.66
CA THR A 185 0.99 14.70 6.30
C THR A 185 0.14 13.89 5.30
N SER A 186 -1.15 14.20 5.18
CA SER A 186 -2.00 13.51 4.19
C SER A 186 -1.53 13.75 2.75
N ASP A 187 -0.96 14.91 2.44
CA ASP A 187 -0.40 15.15 1.10
C ASP A 187 0.82 14.26 0.82
N GLN A 188 1.68 14.07 1.82
CA GLN A 188 2.83 13.16 1.71
C GLN A 188 2.38 11.70 1.53
N ILE A 189 1.39 11.24 2.29
CA ILE A 189 0.87 9.88 2.16
C ILE A 189 0.18 9.68 0.81
N LEU A 190 -0.50 10.72 0.29
CA LEU A 190 -1.05 10.69 -1.06
C LEU A 190 0.04 10.60 -2.14
N ASP A 191 1.14 11.33 -1.98
CA ASP A 191 2.30 11.22 -2.88
C ASP A 191 2.93 9.80 -2.81
N PHE A 192 3.02 9.22 -1.60
CA PHE A 192 3.47 7.84 -1.44
C PHE A 192 2.54 6.83 -2.10
N TYR A 193 1.22 7.05 -2.01
CA TYR A 193 0.23 6.25 -2.72
C TYR A 193 0.47 6.31 -4.24
N ARG A 194 0.61 7.52 -4.79
CA ARG A 194 0.83 7.75 -6.23
C ARG A 194 2.12 7.11 -6.73
N LYS A 195 3.19 7.22 -5.95
CA LYS A 195 4.50 6.65 -6.29
C LYS A 195 4.63 5.18 -5.90
N ARG A 196 3.64 4.61 -5.21
CA ARG A 196 3.66 3.24 -4.66
C ARG A 196 4.94 3.00 -3.85
N VAL A 197 5.33 3.99 -3.05
CA VAL A 197 6.54 3.96 -2.22
C VAL A 197 6.44 2.78 -1.26
N PHE A 198 7.56 2.14 -0.95
CA PHE A 198 7.66 1.14 0.10
C PHE A 198 8.60 1.64 1.20
N THR A 199 8.14 1.60 2.45
CA THR A 199 8.91 2.05 3.62
C THR A 199 9.14 0.84 4.53
N PRO A 200 10.34 0.24 4.53
CA PRO A 200 10.62 -0.98 5.31
C PRO A 200 10.26 -0.84 6.80
N ALA A 201 10.47 0.34 7.39
CA ALA A 201 10.17 0.60 8.80
C ALA A 201 8.69 0.47 9.18
N ASN A 202 7.77 0.64 8.23
CA ASN A 202 6.32 0.58 8.43
C ASN A 202 5.70 -0.71 7.85
N SER A 203 6.53 -1.61 7.35
CA SER A 203 6.10 -2.87 6.76
C SER A 203 6.05 -4.01 7.79
N TYR A 204 5.32 -5.07 7.47
CA TYR A 204 5.28 -6.28 8.28
C TYR A 204 5.13 -7.53 7.41
N PRO A 205 5.67 -8.67 7.86
CA PRO A 205 5.64 -9.91 7.10
C PRO A 205 4.21 -10.43 7.01
N SER A 206 3.81 -10.85 5.81
CA SER A 206 2.47 -11.38 5.55
C SER A 206 2.54 -12.56 4.58
N LYS A 207 1.66 -13.55 4.78
CA LYS A 207 1.49 -14.67 3.84
C LYS A 207 0.62 -14.25 2.65
N ALA A 208 0.71 -14.98 1.54
CA ALA A 208 -0.13 -14.72 0.37
C ALA A 208 -1.63 -14.78 0.70
N GLU A 209 -2.06 -15.72 1.55
CA GLU A 209 -3.44 -15.81 2.01
C GLU A 209 -3.87 -14.54 2.74
N GLU A 210 -3.03 -14.03 3.63
CA GLU A 210 -3.28 -12.81 4.39
C GLU A 210 -3.36 -11.59 3.47
N ILE A 211 -2.48 -11.48 2.47
CA ILE A 211 -2.51 -10.42 1.47
C ILE A 211 -3.82 -10.42 0.68
N LEU A 212 -4.34 -11.60 0.30
CA LEU A 212 -5.64 -11.71 -0.37
C LEU A 212 -6.78 -11.22 0.52
N SER A 213 -6.72 -11.49 1.83
CA SER A 213 -7.71 -10.96 2.77
C SER A 213 -7.67 -9.43 2.87
N PHE A 214 -6.48 -8.82 2.78
CA PHE A 214 -6.34 -7.37 2.78
C PHE A 214 -6.99 -6.71 1.56
N ILE A 215 -7.14 -7.41 0.44
CA ILE A 215 -7.86 -6.90 -0.75
C ILE A 215 -9.28 -7.45 -0.87
N GLY A 216 -9.78 -8.17 0.13
CA GLY A 216 -11.15 -8.67 0.20
C GLY A 216 -11.44 -9.78 -0.80
N LEU A 217 -10.45 -10.62 -1.08
CA LEU A 217 -10.60 -11.85 -1.84
C LEU A 217 -10.56 -13.06 -0.89
N PRO A 218 -11.44 -14.07 -1.09
CA PRO A 218 -11.47 -15.25 -0.24
C PRO A 218 -10.21 -16.10 -0.42
N HIS A 219 -9.78 -16.75 0.65
CA HIS A 219 -8.79 -17.83 0.59
C HIS A 219 -9.41 -19.00 -0.18
N LYS A 220 -8.94 -19.26 -1.40
CA LYS A 220 -9.25 -20.47 -2.15
C LYS A 220 -7.97 -21.24 -2.39
#